data_AF-A0A4R7HV26-F1
#
_entry.id   AF-A0A4R7HV26-F1
#
_cell.length_a   1.000
_cell.length_b   1.000
_cell.length_c   1.000
_cell.angle_alpha   90.00
_cell.angle_beta   90.00
_cell.angle_gamma   90.00
#
_symmetry.space_group_name_H-M   'P 1'
#
loop_
_entity.id
_entity.type
_entity.pdbx_description
1 polymer ?
#
loop_
_entity_poly.entity_id
_entity_poly.type
_entity_poly.pdbx_seq_one_letter_code
_entity_poly.pdbx_strand_id
1 'polypeptide(L)'
;MLSVTCVVIPSYTRTVKTAVSIPDALFEAADALARERRVSRSALYAEALAMLLASAGDDDVTRQLDALYADSSVPVDPIVAVANSTLAAEPW
;
A
#
# COMPACT_ATOMS: atom_id res chain seq x y z
N MET A 1 -50.57 2.61 -10.87
CA MET A 1 -49.40 2.14 -10.10
C MET A 1 -48.45 1.45 -11.06
N LEU A 2 -47.69 2.23 -11.83
CA LEU A 2 -46.71 1.69 -12.78
C LEU A 2 -45.36 1.66 -12.06
N SER A 3 -44.94 0.44 -11.69
CA SER A 3 -43.64 0.17 -11.12
C SER A 3 -42.58 0.45 -12.17
N VAL A 4 -41.78 1.51 -11.98
CA VAL A 4 -40.57 1.74 -12.76
C VAL A 4 -39.54 0.75 -12.28
N THR A 5 -39.39 -0.35 -13.00
CA THR A 5 -38.26 -1.26 -12.80
C THR A 5 -37.01 -0.50 -13.25
N CYS A 6 -36.22 -0.02 -12.29
CA CYS A 6 -34.90 0.50 -12.55
C CYS A 6 -34.05 -0.63 -13.14
N VAL A 7 -33.85 -0.59 -14.46
CA VAL A 7 -32.85 -1.42 -15.12
C VAL A 7 -31.49 -0.89 -14.68
N VAL A 8 -30.89 -1.53 -13.67
CA VAL A 8 -29.48 -1.31 -13.34
C VAL A 8 -28.67 -1.89 -14.49
N ILE A 9 -28.13 -1.03 -15.35
CA ILE A 9 -27.17 -1.43 -16.37
C ILE A 9 -25.85 -1.72 -15.64
N PRO A 10 -25.33 -2.97 -15.63
CA PRO A 10 -24.05 -3.25 -15.02
C PRO A 10 -22.95 -2.44 -15.70
N SER A 11 -22.21 -1.65 -14.94
CA SER A 11 -21.04 -0.91 -15.46
C SER A 11 -19.91 -1.92 -15.73
N TYR A 12 -19.57 -2.13 -17.00
CA TYR A 12 -18.41 -2.93 -17.45
C TYR A 12 -17.08 -2.15 -17.39
N THR A 13 -17.06 -0.99 -16.75
CA THR A 13 -15.88 -0.10 -16.72
C THR A 13 -14.82 -0.60 -15.74
N ARG A 14 -13.65 -0.95 -16.27
CA ARG A 14 -12.46 -1.48 -15.57
C ARG A 14 -11.80 -0.48 -14.58
N THR A 15 -12.40 0.69 -14.33
CA THR A 15 -11.83 1.76 -13.49
C THR A 15 -12.94 2.60 -12.85
N VAL A 16 -12.77 2.96 -11.57
CA VAL A 16 -13.66 3.85 -10.80
C VAL A 16 -13.03 5.25 -10.71
N LYS A 17 -13.84 6.31 -10.80
CA LYS A 17 -13.41 7.69 -10.52
C LYS A 17 -14.08 8.19 -9.25
N THR A 18 -13.27 8.64 -8.31
CA THR A 18 -13.73 9.17 -7.03
C THR A 18 -13.21 10.59 -6.87
N ALA A 19 -14.10 11.53 -6.50
CA ALA A 19 -13.70 12.88 -6.14
C ALA A 19 -13.21 12.90 -4.69
N VAL A 20 -11.99 13.40 -4.45
CA VAL A 20 -11.39 13.55 -3.12
C VAL A 20 -11.03 15.02 -2.90
N SER A 21 -11.28 15.51 -1.69
CA SER A 21 -10.85 16.85 -1.29
C SER A 21 -9.45 16.75 -0.66
N ILE A 22 -8.50 17.56 -1.13
CA ILE A 22 -7.13 17.64 -0.63
C ILE A 22 -6.73 19.11 -0.45
N PRO A 23 -5.74 19.44 0.39
CA PRO A 23 -5.26 20.80 0.54
C PRO A 23 -4.71 21.37 -0.78
N ASP A 24 -4.97 22.66 -1.06
CA ASP A 24 -4.52 23.32 -2.30
C ASP A 24 -3.01 23.21 -2.51
N ALA A 25 -2.22 23.42 -1.46
CA ALA A 25 -0.76 23.31 -1.54
C ALA A 25 -0.29 21.91 -1.98
N LEU A 26 -1.01 20.86 -1.56
CA LEU A 26 -0.70 19.49 -1.97
C LEU A 26 -1.09 19.25 -3.43
N PHE A 27 -2.25 19.76 -3.85
CA PHE A 27 -2.69 19.69 -5.24
C PHE A 27 -1.70 20.35 -6.19
N GLU A 28 -1.24 21.56 -5.88
CA GLU A 28 -0.28 22.31 -6.71
C GLU A 28 1.07 21.59 -6.82
N ALA A 29 1.57 21.06 -5.72
CA ALA A 29 2.81 20.27 -5.72
C ALA A 29 2.68 19.00 -6.59
N ALA A 30 1.55 18.30 -6.48
CA ALA A 30 1.28 17.10 -7.28
C ALA A 30 1.09 17.41 -8.77
N ASP A 31 0.45 18.54 -9.13
CA ASP A 31 0.28 18.96 -10.52
C ASP A 31 1.63 19.33 -11.16
N ALA A 32 2.48 20.05 -10.43
CA ALA A 32 3.84 20.37 -10.87
C ALA A 32 4.65 19.09 -11.16
N LEU A 33 4.61 18.12 -10.24
CA LEU A 33 5.32 16.84 -10.40
C LEU A 33 4.75 16.01 -11.57
N ALA A 34 3.42 15.98 -11.73
CA ALA A 34 2.79 15.27 -12.83
C ALA A 34 3.21 15.85 -14.19
N ARG A 35 3.30 17.18 -14.29
CA ARG A 35 3.80 17.88 -15.48
C ARG A 35 5.27 17.59 -15.76
N GLU A 36 6.12 17.62 -14.74
CA GLU A 36 7.54 17.28 -14.85
C GLU A 36 7.74 15.86 -15.38
N ARG A 37 7.00 14.89 -14.81
CA ARG A 37 7.03 13.48 -15.22
C ARG A 37 6.25 13.16 -16.49
N ARG A 38 5.55 14.15 -17.07
CA ARG A 38 4.67 14.02 -18.25
C ARG A 38 3.60 12.93 -18.09
N VAL A 39 3.05 12.78 -16.89
CA VAL A 39 1.95 11.85 -16.59
C VAL A 39 0.68 12.62 -16.25
N SER A 40 -0.48 11.96 -16.36
CA SER A 40 -1.73 12.56 -15.87
C SER A 40 -1.73 12.63 -14.34
N ARG A 41 -2.37 13.67 -13.78
CA ARG A 41 -2.62 13.79 -12.33
C ARG A 41 -3.22 12.51 -11.73
N SER A 42 -4.22 11.93 -12.40
CA SER A 42 -4.87 10.69 -11.93
C SER A 42 -3.91 9.50 -11.91
N ALA A 43 -2.98 9.41 -12.87
CA ALA A 43 -1.98 8.35 -12.88
C ALA A 43 -0.99 8.52 -11.71
N LEU A 44 -0.54 9.75 -11.46
CA LEU A 44 0.35 10.07 -10.34
C LEU A 44 -0.29 9.71 -8.99
N TYR A 45 -1.56 10.07 -8.77
CA TYR A 45 -2.27 9.69 -7.54
C TYR A 45 -2.49 8.19 -7.42
N ALA A 46 -2.81 7.50 -8.52
CA ALA A 46 -2.97 6.05 -8.52
C ALA A 46 -1.66 5.33 -8.19
N GLU A 47 -0.53 5.79 -8.72
CA GLU A 47 0.80 5.27 -8.43
C GLU A 47 1.17 5.49 -6.95
N ALA A 48 0.95 6.70 -6.43
CA ALA A 48 1.18 7.01 -5.02
C ALA A 48 0.35 6.11 -4.08
N LEU A 49 -0.92 5.89 -4.40
CA LEU A 49 -1.79 5.01 -3.61
C LEU A 49 -1.34 3.55 -3.70
N ALA A 50 -0.92 3.08 -4.88
CA ALA A 50 -0.40 1.72 -5.05
C ALA A 50 0.87 1.49 -4.22
N MET A 51 1.80 2.45 -4.22
CA MET A 51 3.01 2.37 -3.39
C MET A 51 2.68 2.34 -1.89
N LEU A 52 1.76 3.19 -1.44
CA LEU A 52 1.32 3.24 -0.04
C LEU A 52 0.69 1.90 0.40
N LEU A 53 -0.15 1.31 -0.45
CA LEU A 53 -0.80 0.04 -0.15
C LEU A 53 0.18 -1.14 -0.19
N ALA A 54 1.16 -1.10 -1.09
CA ALA A 54 2.23 -2.10 -1.13
C ALA A 54 3.04 -2.09 0.17
N SER A 55 3.47 -0.90 0.64
CA SER A 55 4.22 -0.80 1.90
C SER A 55 3.39 -1.21 3.13
N ALA A 56 2.08 -0.91 3.12
CA ALA A 56 1.20 -1.31 4.21
C ALA A 56 0.99 -2.83 4.29
N GLY A 57 1.08 -3.54 3.16
CA GLY A 57 1.00 -5.00 3.11
C GLY A 57 2.22 -5.70 3.72
N ASP A 58 3.42 -5.16 3.50
CA ASP A 58 4.66 -5.69 4.07
C ASP A 58 4.70 -5.52 5.60
N ASP A 59 4.19 -4.39 6.10
CA ASP A 59 4.04 -4.15 7.53
C ASP A 59 2.97 -5.06 8.17
N ASP A 60 1.96 -5.49 7.42
CA ASP A 60 0.95 -6.42 7.92
C ASP A 60 1.48 -7.86 8.04
N VAL A 61 2.25 -8.32 7.06
CA VAL A 61 2.89 -9.64 7.14
C VAL A 61 3.92 -9.67 8.26
N THR A 62 4.80 -8.66 8.34
CA THR A 62 5.80 -8.55 9.41
C THR A 62 5.11 -8.51 10.78
N ARG A 63 4.09 -7.66 10.95
CA ARG A 63 3.33 -7.55 12.21
C ARG A 63 2.56 -8.81 12.57
N GLN A 64 2.00 -9.54 11.59
CA GLN A 64 1.34 -10.81 11.83
C GLN A 64 2.34 -11.90 12.25
N LEU A 65 3.51 -11.97 11.61
CA LEU A 65 4.59 -12.87 12.00
C LEU A 65 5.10 -12.52 13.40
N ASP A 66 5.38 -11.24 13.67
CA ASP A 66 5.78 -10.75 14.98
C ASP A 66 4.73 -11.09 16.04
N ALA A 67 3.43 -10.95 15.75
CA ALA A 67 2.36 -11.32 16.67
C ALA A 67 2.27 -12.84 16.92
N LEU A 68 2.51 -13.67 15.90
CA LEU A 68 2.58 -15.14 16.05
C LEU A 68 3.80 -15.56 16.88
N TYR A 69 4.93 -14.86 16.73
CA TYR A 69 6.16 -15.12 17.46
C TYR A 69 6.27 -14.35 18.78
N ALA A 70 5.36 -13.42 19.09
CA ALA A 70 5.39 -12.62 20.31
C ALA A 70 5.18 -13.45 21.58
N ASP A 71 4.34 -14.48 21.51
CA ASP A 71 3.98 -15.35 22.64
C ASP A 71 4.64 -16.72 22.60
N SER A 72 5.34 -17.04 21.50
CA SER A 72 6.01 -18.31 21.35
C SER A 72 7.50 -18.13 21.65
N SER A 73 7.92 -18.56 22.85
CA SER A 73 9.32 -18.79 23.19
C SER A 73 9.87 -20.01 22.43
N VAL A 74 9.66 -20.07 21.11
CA VAL A 74 10.21 -21.13 20.28
C VAL A 74 11.72 -21.04 20.45
N PRO A 75 12.38 -22.11 20.92
CA PRO A 75 13.82 -22.14 20.94
C PRO A 75 14.28 -21.96 19.50
N VAL A 76 14.89 -20.80 19.21
CA VAL A 76 15.56 -20.58 17.94
C VAL A 76 16.62 -21.67 17.82
N ASP A 77 16.64 -22.37 16.69
CA ASP A 77 17.64 -23.42 16.45
C ASP A 77 19.03 -22.85 16.77
N PRO A 78 19.86 -23.54 17.59
CA PRO A 78 21.18 -23.06 17.96
C PRO A 78 22.04 -22.65 16.77
N ILE A 79 21.89 -23.31 15.61
CA ILE A 79 22.61 -22.98 14.37
C ILE A 79 22.15 -21.62 13.83
N VAL A 80 20.85 -21.32 13.87
CA VAL A 80 20.27 -20.05 13.44
C VAL A 80 20.67 -18.92 14.39
N ALA A 81 20.71 -19.19 15.70
CA ALA A 81 21.16 -18.22 16.70
C ALA A 81 22.63 -17.83 16.52
N VAL A 82 23.51 -18.82 16.27
CA VAL A 82 24.93 -18.59 15.97
C VAL A 82 25.07 -17.78 14.67
N ALA A 83 24.37 -18.16 13.60
CA ALA A 83 24.42 -17.44 12.32
C ALA A 83 23.98 -15.97 12.43
N ASN A 84 22.90 -15.69 13.17
CA ASN A 84 22.45 -14.31 13.43
C ASN A 84 23.50 -13.51 14.20
N SER A 85 24.13 -14.12 15.22
CA SER A 85 25.15 -13.43 16.01
C SER A 85 26.40 -13.09 15.19
N THR A 86 26.78 -13.93 14.22
CA THR A 86 27.90 -13.64 13.31
C THR A 86 27.56 -12.52 12.33
N LEU A 87 26.36 -12.50 11.75
CA LEU A 87 25.94 -11.45 10.83
C LEU A 87 25.77 -10.08 11.52
N ALA A 88 25.32 -10.07 12.77
CA ALA A 88 25.19 -8.85 13.57
C ALA A 88 26.55 -8.28 14.05
N ALA A 89 27.62 -9.08 14.01
CA ALA A 89 28.96 -8.69 14.42
C ALA A 89 29.82 -8.13 13.28
N GLU A 90 29.33 -8.15 12.04
CA GLU A 90 30.02 -7.57 10.89
C GLU A 90 29.95 -6.03 10.98
N PRO A 91 31.08 -5.32 11.12
CA PRO A 91 31.10 -3.87 10.95
C PRO A 91 30.92 -3.55 9.47
N TRP A 92 30.01 -2.63 9.18
CA TRP A 92 29.88 -1.97 7.88
C TRP A 92 31.14 -1.19 7.52
#